data_AF-A0A9D4EG01-F1
#
_entry.id   AF-A0A9D4EG01-F1
#
_cell.length_a   1.000
_cell.length_b   1.000
_cell.length_c   1.000
_cell.angle_alpha   90.00
_cell.angle_beta   90.00
_cell.angle_gamma   90.00
#
_symmetry.space_group_name_H-M   'P 1'
#
loop_
_entity.id
_entity.type
_entity.pdbx_description
1 polymer ?
#
loop_
_entity_poly.entity_id
_entity_poly.type
_entity_poly.pdbx_seq_one_letter_code
_entity_poly.pdbx_strand_id
1 'polypeptide(L)'
;MALPLILIAYLNSAYGVPTDTYRTDKGVICYLCPPGKFFVRDCSLDYDSAVCSPCPNGHYIGFNNQAYKCQPCSTVCPNTNYESFDDQPEIITANCTSISDIVCECKLEFWRESGYRGMCRRAKKCKEGYGVSAQATGYSDTICEACETGQTFSNTTSATDACLPCSKCYDHTYIRNDCRTDRDTECILLTTTEFTTRKDASRELQQGLGLGVGIPVLVACGLILVFCFIRRKRTKRQQNIPAKTVPDGQLSSSNITHIETLHIRPTSNVASIHTFNGQHVWSTSTYLPDLNDSIWSEGYPTSFATGHSDTFCEPCKAGETFSNTTSAYDPCWPCTHCDGHMSVGRACEADRDTECIPLSTTG
;
A
#
# COMPACT_ATOMS: atom_id res chain seq x y z
N MET A 1 -0.04 41.40 -70.75
CA MET A 1 0.84 40.24 -70.47
C MET A 1 1.74 40.61 -69.29
N ALA A 2 1.40 40.21 -68.06
CA ALA A 2 2.20 40.49 -66.86
C ALA A 2 1.72 39.59 -65.69
N LEU A 3 2.18 38.34 -65.68
CA LEU A 3 2.00 37.33 -64.62
C LEU A 3 2.82 36.10 -65.05
N PRO A 4 4.15 36.11 -64.86
CA PRO A 4 4.72 35.14 -63.93
C PRO A 4 6.07 35.58 -63.30
N LEU A 5 6.05 36.27 -62.15
CA LEU A 5 7.25 36.42 -61.30
C LEU A 5 6.95 36.29 -59.79
N ILE A 6 5.72 36.57 -59.35
CA ILE A 6 5.35 36.57 -57.93
C ILE A 6 5.26 35.15 -57.33
N LEU A 7 5.01 34.09 -58.14
CA LEU A 7 4.91 32.72 -57.64
C LEU A 7 6.25 32.09 -57.21
N ILE A 8 7.39 32.58 -57.69
CA ILE A 8 8.72 32.02 -57.33
C ILE A 8 9.16 32.51 -55.94
N ALA A 9 8.65 33.66 -55.49
CA ALA A 9 8.98 34.22 -54.17
C ALA A 9 8.33 33.46 -52.99
N TYR A 10 7.22 32.74 -53.22
CA TYR A 10 6.42 32.12 -52.16
C TYR A 10 6.79 30.66 -51.82
N LEU A 11 7.77 30.05 -52.48
CA LEU A 11 8.21 28.67 -52.21
C LEU A 11 9.49 28.56 -51.36
N ASN A 12 10.10 29.67 -50.95
CA ASN A 12 11.41 29.69 -50.28
C ASN A 12 11.38 29.94 -48.75
N SER A 13 10.22 29.85 -48.10
CA SER A 13 10.08 30.16 -46.65
C SER A 13 9.31 29.11 -45.83
N ALA A 14 9.26 27.86 -46.29
CA ALA A 14 8.62 26.74 -45.57
C ALA A 14 9.58 25.60 -45.19
N TYR A 15 10.89 25.75 -45.46
CA TYR A 15 11.92 24.86 -44.90
C TYR A 15 12.30 25.34 -43.50
N GLY A 16 11.47 25.00 -42.51
CA GLY A 16 11.87 25.10 -41.11
C GLY A 16 13.09 24.23 -40.87
N VAL A 17 14.13 24.80 -40.25
CA VAL A 17 15.34 24.08 -39.86
C VAL A 17 14.93 22.99 -38.84
N PRO A 18 15.26 21.70 -39.07
CA PRO A 18 14.98 20.63 -38.11
C PRO A 18 15.52 20.97 -36.71
N THR A 19 14.81 20.56 -35.66
CA THR A 19 15.08 20.96 -34.26
C THR A 19 16.50 20.65 -33.77
N ASP A 20 17.14 19.63 -34.35
CA ASP A 20 18.49 19.19 -34.00
C ASP A 20 19.59 19.71 -34.96
N THR A 21 19.25 20.71 -35.78
CA THR A 21 20.16 21.33 -36.75
C THR A 21 20.24 22.85 -36.58
N TYR A 22 21.31 23.43 -37.09
CA TYR A 22 21.52 24.88 -37.14
C TYR A 22 22.11 25.28 -38.50
N ARG A 23 22.08 26.58 -38.81
CA ARG A 23 22.71 27.13 -40.03
C ARG A 23 23.95 27.93 -39.69
N THR A 24 25.05 27.63 -40.38
CA THR A 24 26.33 28.34 -40.27
C THR A 24 26.28 29.70 -40.98
N ASP A 25 27.23 30.59 -40.67
CA ASP A 25 27.43 31.88 -41.36
C ASP A 25 27.69 31.72 -42.87
N LYS A 26 28.17 30.55 -43.30
CA LYS A 26 28.43 30.20 -44.71
C LYS A 26 27.18 29.64 -45.41
N GLY A 27 26.04 29.57 -44.72
CA GLY A 27 24.78 29.07 -45.27
C GLY A 27 24.62 27.54 -45.25
N VAL A 28 25.67 26.80 -44.86
CA VAL A 28 25.64 25.34 -44.67
C VAL A 28 24.81 24.99 -43.43
N ILE A 29 24.02 23.92 -43.49
CA ILE A 29 23.22 23.38 -42.39
C ILE A 29 23.99 22.24 -41.72
N CYS A 30 24.09 22.24 -40.39
CA CYS A 30 24.80 21.23 -39.60
C CYS A 30 23.90 20.63 -38.52
N TYR A 31 24.12 19.37 -38.13
CA TYR A 31 23.57 18.84 -36.88
C TYR A 31 24.32 19.38 -35.66
N LEU A 32 23.58 19.57 -34.57
CA LEU A 32 24.10 19.97 -33.26
C LEU A 32 25.02 18.89 -32.64
N CYS A 33 25.88 19.30 -31.71
CA CYS A 33 26.65 18.34 -30.91
C CYS A 33 25.74 17.61 -29.92
N PRO A 34 25.84 16.27 -29.80
CA PRO A 34 25.01 15.50 -28.87
C PRO A 34 25.39 15.77 -27.40
N PRO A 35 24.52 15.39 -26.43
CA PRO A 35 24.85 15.41 -25.01
C PRO A 35 26.21 14.76 -24.71
N GLY A 36 26.92 15.29 -23.71
CA GLY A 36 28.25 14.82 -23.35
C GLY A 36 29.37 15.28 -24.28
N LYS A 37 29.06 16.09 -25.31
CA LYS A 37 30.05 16.73 -26.18
C LYS A 37 29.78 18.21 -26.33
N PHE A 38 30.86 18.98 -26.36
CA PHE A 38 30.84 20.42 -26.65
C PHE A 38 31.29 20.68 -28.10
N PHE A 39 30.89 21.84 -28.61
CA PHE A 39 31.14 22.28 -29.98
C PHE A 39 32.57 22.82 -30.15
N VAL A 40 33.25 22.35 -31.21
CA VAL A 40 34.60 22.78 -31.57
C VAL A 40 34.58 23.67 -32.80
N ARG A 41 33.89 23.26 -33.86
CA ARG A 41 33.73 24.02 -35.11
C ARG A 41 32.61 23.44 -35.97
N ASP A 42 32.18 24.23 -36.95
CA ASP A 42 31.15 23.85 -37.91
C ASP A 42 31.50 22.60 -38.72
N CYS A 43 30.44 21.93 -39.18
CA CYS A 43 30.49 20.95 -40.24
C CYS A 43 30.93 21.59 -41.57
N SER A 44 31.21 20.78 -42.59
CA SER A 44 31.72 21.27 -43.89
C SER A 44 30.80 20.97 -45.07
N LEU A 45 29.80 20.11 -44.89
CA LEU A 45 28.79 19.74 -45.88
C LEU A 45 27.40 19.89 -45.26
N ASP A 46 26.38 20.12 -46.11
CA ASP A 46 25.00 20.21 -45.63
C ASP A 46 24.53 18.89 -45.00
N TYR A 47 23.94 19.00 -43.81
CA TYR A 47 23.47 17.90 -42.97
C TYR A 47 24.59 16.95 -42.47
N ASP A 48 25.83 17.43 -42.35
CA ASP A 48 26.86 16.76 -41.53
C ASP A 48 26.74 17.14 -40.05
N SER A 49 27.28 16.31 -39.16
CA SER A 49 27.50 16.68 -37.75
C SER A 49 28.51 17.82 -37.64
N ALA A 50 28.24 18.77 -36.74
CA ALA A 50 29.29 19.64 -36.21
C ALA A 50 30.46 18.82 -35.66
N VAL A 51 31.65 19.42 -35.61
CA VAL A 51 32.82 18.80 -34.99
C VAL A 51 32.76 19.04 -33.49
N CYS A 52 32.70 17.94 -32.73
CA CYS A 52 32.44 17.94 -31.30
C CYS A 52 33.52 17.19 -30.52
N SER A 53 33.80 17.63 -29.30
CA SER A 53 34.75 17.00 -28.38
C SER A 53 34.03 16.56 -27.10
N PRO A 54 34.39 15.42 -26.47
CA PRO A 54 33.78 15.00 -25.19
C PRO A 54 33.99 16.06 -24.11
N CYS A 55 33.03 16.16 -23.18
CA CYS A 55 33.22 16.96 -21.96
C CYS A 55 34.38 16.40 -21.12
N PRO A 56 35.22 17.28 -20.53
CA PRO A 56 36.23 16.85 -19.58
C PRO A 56 35.58 16.37 -18.26
N ASN A 57 36.35 15.64 -17.45
CA ASN A 57 35.90 15.20 -16.12
C ASN A 57 35.39 16.38 -15.28
N GLY A 58 34.34 16.15 -14.49
CA GLY A 58 33.70 17.20 -13.69
C GLY A 58 32.94 18.24 -14.50
N HIS A 59 32.57 17.94 -15.76
CA HIS A 59 31.74 18.82 -16.59
C HIS A 59 30.72 18.04 -17.43
N TYR A 60 29.59 18.67 -17.74
CA TYR A 60 28.47 18.06 -18.47
C TYR A 60 27.79 18.99 -19.49
N ILE A 61 27.08 18.40 -20.45
CA ILE A 61 26.02 19.04 -21.25
C ILE A 61 24.93 18.00 -21.53
N GLY A 62 23.68 18.25 -21.11
CA GLY A 62 22.57 17.29 -21.24
C GLY A 62 21.68 17.43 -22.48
N PHE A 63 22.04 18.28 -23.44
CA PHE A 63 21.20 18.60 -24.60
C PHE A 63 22.02 18.77 -25.90
N ASN A 64 21.34 18.65 -27.03
CA ASN A 64 21.90 18.93 -28.36
C ASN A 64 22.31 20.42 -28.44
N ASN A 65 23.58 20.71 -28.69
CA ASN A 65 24.16 22.03 -28.42
C ASN A 65 25.17 22.55 -29.46
N GLN A 66 25.44 23.86 -29.38
CA GLN A 66 26.59 24.54 -30.00
C GLN A 66 27.51 25.17 -28.93
N ALA A 67 27.50 24.63 -27.71
CA ALA A 67 28.21 25.26 -26.60
C ALA A 67 29.72 25.04 -26.75
N TYR A 68 30.51 26.11 -26.76
CA TYR A 68 31.98 26.05 -26.88
C TYR A 68 32.69 25.48 -25.63
N LYS A 69 31.95 25.21 -24.55
CA LYS A 69 32.43 24.62 -23.29
C LYS A 69 31.29 23.89 -22.58
N CYS A 70 31.62 22.85 -21.84
CA CYS A 70 30.67 22.17 -20.96
C CYS A 70 30.41 22.98 -19.67
N GLN A 71 29.28 22.73 -19.02
CA GLN A 71 28.97 23.27 -17.70
C GLN A 71 29.82 22.52 -16.66
N PRO A 72 30.42 23.17 -15.65
CA PRO A 72 31.01 22.45 -14.51
C PRO A 72 29.91 21.74 -13.72
N CYS A 73 30.21 20.56 -13.18
CA CYS A 73 29.32 19.88 -12.24
C CYS A 73 29.17 20.71 -10.96
N SER A 74 27.97 20.73 -10.40
CA SER A 74 27.71 21.15 -9.03
C SER A 74 28.31 20.12 -8.05
N THR A 75 28.86 20.59 -6.94
CA THR A 75 29.46 19.74 -5.89
C THR A 75 28.58 19.62 -4.64
N VAL A 76 27.53 20.43 -4.55
CA VAL A 76 26.54 20.49 -3.45
C VAL A 76 25.17 20.80 -4.03
N CYS A 77 24.10 20.37 -3.35
CA CYS A 77 22.73 20.66 -3.78
C CYS A 77 22.40 22.16 -3.63
N PRO A 78 21.57 22.76 -4.52
CA PRO A 78 21.46 24.23 -4.60
C PRO A 78 20.83 24.92 -3.38
N ASN A 79 20.05 24.20 -2.56
CA ASN A 79 19.27 24.78 -1.46
C ASN A 79 20.05 24.85 -0.13
N THR A 80 21.29 25.35 -0.14
CA THR A 80 22.15 25.47 1.06
C THR A 80 21.82 26.67 1.97
N ASN A 81 20.61 27.23 1.90
CA ASN A 81 20.21 28.42 2.70
C ASN A 81 19.97 28.11 4.19
N TYR A 82 20.36 26.92 4.67
CA TYR A 82 20.24 26.52 6.06
C TYR A 82 21.57 26.71 6.77
N GLU A 83 21.53 27.29 7.98
CA GLU A 83 22.72 27.68 8.75
C GLU A 83 23.53 26.48 9.31
N SER A 84 22.98 25.26 9.22
CA SER A 84 23.58 24.01 9.70
C SER A 84 23.63 22.96 8.59
N PHE A 85 24.72 22.20 8.54
CA PHE A 85 24.91 21.09 7.60
C PHE A 85 23.94 19.92 7.89
N ASP A 86 23.60 19.67 9.16
CA ASP A 86 22.69 18.58 9.56
C ASP A 86 21.21 18.88 9.23
N ASP A 87 20.88 20.16 9.04
CA ASP A 87 19.59 20.62 8.54
C ASP A 87 19.51 20.70 7.00
N GLN A 88 20.57 20.32 6.25
CA GLN A 88 20.46 20.31 4.79
C GLN A 88 19.40 19.28 4.36
N PRO A 89 18.32 19.72 3.68
CA PRO A 89 17.15 18.89 3.45
C PRO A 89 17.24 18.10 2.15
N GLU A 90 18.33 18.28 1.38
CA GLU A 90 18.61 17.62 0.11
C GLU A 90 19.89 16.78 0.20
N ILE A 91 19.87 15.61 -0.43
CA ILE A 91 21.01 14.70 -0.57
C ILE A 91 21.27 14.39 -2.05
N ILE A 92 22.54 14.11 -2.39
CA ILE A 92 22.92 13.69 -3.74
C ILE A 92 22.53 12.21 -3.92
N THR A 93 21.64 11.92 -4.88
CA THR A 93 21.19 10.55 -5.21
C THR A 93 21.81 10.01 -6.49
N ALA A 94 22.26 10.88 -7.40
CA ALA A 94 23.08 10.49 -8.54
C ALA A 94 24.26 11.44 -8.74
N ASN A 95 25.41 10.87 -9.07
CA ASN A 95 26.64 11.62 -9.35
C ASN A 95 26.57 12.29 -10.75
N CYS A 96 27.31 13.38 -10.90
CA CYS A 96 27.48 14.05 -12.19
C CYS A 96 28.09 13.10 -13.24
N THR A 97 27.61 13.21 -14.48
CA THR A 97 28.10 12.47 -15.64
C THR A 97 28.50 13.45 -16.74
N SER A 98 28.94 13.01 -17.91
CA SER A 98 29.11 13.93 -19.06
C SER A 98 27.79 14.51 -19.58
N ILE A 99 26.64 13.89 -19.27
CA ILE A 99 25.32 14.27 -19.79
C ILE A 99 24.39 14.88 -18.74
N SER A 100 24.76 14.88 -17.46
CA SER A 100 23.90 15.37 -16.36
C SER A 100 24.74 15.93 -15.22
N ASP A 101 24.20 16.91 -14.51
CA ASP A 101 24.75 17.31 -13.20
C ASP A 101 24.50 16.21 -12.14
N ILE A 102 24.91 16.48 -10.90
CA ILE A 102 24.38 15.76 -9.74
C ILE A 102 22.84 15.86 -9.68
N VAL A 103 22.19 14.79 -9.19
CA VAL A 103 20.75 14.79 -8.90
C VAL A 103 20.55 14.91 -7.39
N CYS A 104 19.65 15.79 -6.99
CA CYS A 104 19.35 16.10 -5.59
C CYS A 104 17.91 15.77 -5.25
N GLU A 105 17.70 14.96 -4.21
CA GLU A 105 16.38 14.62 -3.69
C GLU A 105 16.27 14.98 -2.20
N CYS A 106 15.03 15.10 -1.70
CA CYS A 106 14.82 15.39 -0.30
C CYS A 106 15.26 14.19 0.57
N LYS A 107 15.94 14.48 1.69
CA LYS A 107 16.28 13.47 2.71
C LYS A 107 15.00 12.84 3.27
N LEU A 108 15.09 11.61 3.81
CA LEU A 108 14.02 11.03 4.62
C LEU A 108 13.57 12.02 5.72
N GLU A 109 12.28 12.00 6.08
CA GLU A 109 11.59 13.03 6.88
C GLU A 109 11.38 14.39 6.17
N PHE A 110 11.69 14.51 4.86
CA PHE A 110 11.39 15.70 4.06
C PHE A 110 10.68 15.37 2.74
N TRP A 111 9.90 16.32 2.24
CA TRP A 111 9.17 16.23 0.97
C TRP A 111 9.29 17.51 0.15
N ARG A 112 9.26 17.40 -1.18
CA ARG A 112 9.41 18.54 -2.10
C ARG A 112 8.10 19.30 -2.28
N GLU A 113 8.03 20.52 -1.75
CA GLU A 113 6.86 21.40 -1.88
C GLU A 113 6.64 21.83 -3.35
N SER A 114 5.43 21.66 -3.86
CA SER A 114 5.08 22.04 -5.24
C SER A 114 5.05 23.56 -5.41
N GLY A 115 6.05 24.13 -6.09
CA GLY A 115 6.13 25.57 -6.34
C GLY A 115 7.43 25.99 -7.05
N TYR A 116 7.58 27.29 -7.35
CA TYR A 116 8.63 27.85 -8.22
C TYR A 116 10.09 27.67 -7.75
N ARG A 117 10.32 27.02 -6.59
CA ARG A 117 11.67 26.65 -6.10
C ARG A 117 11.77 25.23 -5.54
N GLY A 118 10.69 24.43 -5.58
CA GLY A 118 10.70 23.02 -5.17
C GLY A 118 11.43 22.75 -3.85
N MET A 119 11.14 23.50 -2.78
CA MET A 119 11.94 23.39 -1.56
C MET A 119 11.57 22.14 -0.76
N CYS A 120 12.57 21.42 -0.24
CA CYS A 120 12.34 20.32 0.68
C CYS A 120 11.86 20.85 2.04
N ARG A 121 10.67 20.41 2.47
CA ARG A 121 10.05 20.75 3.75
C ARG A 121 10.08 19.53 4.66
N ARG A 122 10.26 19.72 5.97
CA ARG A 122 10.05 18.65 6.95
C ARG A 122 8.62 18.12 6.80
N ALA A 123 8.48 16.80 6.81
CA ALA A 123 7.20 16.11 6.87
C ALA A 123 6.42 16.56 8.12
N LYS A 124 5.10 16.75 7.98
CA LYS A 124 4.26 17.07 9.14
C LYS A 124 4.10 15.85 10.05
N LYS A 125 4.03 16.11 11.35
CA LYS A 125 3.73 15.08 12.34
C LYS A 125 2.23 14.97 12.55
N CYS A 126 1.73 13.74 12.60
CA CYS A 126 0.43 13.42 13.14
C CYS A 126 0.47 13.60 14.66
N LYS A 127 -0.52 14.30 15.20
CA LYS A 127 -0.67 14.58 16.63
C LYS A 127 -1.36 13.42 17.35
N GLU A 128 -1.33 13.44 18.68
CA GLU A 128 -2.15 12.57 19.53
C GLU A 128 -3.62 12.52 19.05
N GLY A 129 -4.21 11.31 19.02
CA GLY A 129 -5.50 11.07 18.38
C GLY A 129 -5.45 10.72 16.89
N TYR A 130 -4.30 10.88 16.23
CA TYR A 130 -4.11 10.68 14.79
C TYR A 130 -2.88 9.83 14.53
N GLY A 131 -2.95 8.99 13.50
CA GLY A 131 -1.85 8.15 13.04
C GLY A 131 -1.51 8.44 11.58
N VAL A 132 -0.34 7.98 11.16
CA VAL A 132 0.12 8.04 9.77
C VAL A 132 -0.61 6.99 8.94
N SER A 133 -1.34 7.44 7.91
CA SER A 133 -1.97 6.57 6.90
C SER A 133 -1.12 6.45 5.62
N ALA A 134 -0.30 7.47 5.33
CA ALA A 134 0.76 7.39 4.34
C ALA A 134 1.97 8.20 4.81
N GLN A 135 3.16 7.57 4.78
CA GLN A 135 4.41 8.25 5.12
C GLN A 135 4.76 9.31 4.07
N ALA A 136 5.53 10.32 4.47
CA ALA A 136 6.10 11.26 3.51
C ALA A 136 7.01 10.56 2.50
N THR A 137 7.01 11.08 1.28
CA THR A 137 7.98 10.72 0.24
C THR A 137 8.77 11.97 -0.14
N GLY A 138 9.84 11.82 -0.93
CA GLY A 138 10.56 12.97 -1.50
C GLY A 138 9.67 13.94 -2.31
N TYR A 139 8.41 13.58 -2.60
CA TYR A 139 7.47 14.35 -3.42
C TYR A 139 6.10 14.61 -2.75
N SER A 140 5.85 14.08 -1.54
CA SER A 140 4.55 14.21 -0.85
C SER A 140 4.71 14.26 0.67
N ASP A 141 3.94 15.13 1.33
CA ASP A 141 3.88 15.21 2.80
C ASP A 141 3.24 13.96 3.44
N THR A 142 3.51 13.72 4.72
CA THR A 142 2.86 12.68 5.52
C THR A 142 1.34 12.91 5.53
N ILE A 143 0.54 11.85 5.38
CA ILE A 143 -0.92 11.90 5.50
C ILE A 143 -1.32 11.33 6.87
N CYS A 144 -2.14 12.09 7.59
CA CYS A 144 -2.63 11.73 8.92
C CYS A 144 -4.11 11.39 8.86
N GLU A 145 -4.50 10.27 9.47
CA GLU A 145 -5.89 9.90 9.71
C GLU A 145 -6.22 9.94 11.20
N ALA A 146 -7.50 10.07 11.54
CA ALA A 146 -7.95 9.99 12.93
C ALA A 146 -8.04 8.52 13.35
N CYS A 147 -7.54 8.19 14.54
CA CYS A 147 -7.70 6.84 15.09
C CYS A 147 -9.18 6.59 15.46
N GLU A 148 -9.60 5.33 15.49
CA GLU A 148 -11.00 4.97 15.69
C GLU A 148 -11.29 4.62 17.15
N THR A 149 -12.24 5.34 17.76
CA THR A 149 -12.55 5.21 19.20
C THR A 149 -12.96 3.78 19.56
N GLY A 150 -12.27 3.17 20.52
CA GLY A 150 -12.52 1.80 20.94
C GLY A 150 -11.88 0.72 20.04
N GLN A 151 -11.21 1.10 18.96
CA GLN A 151 -10.50 0.17 18.06
C GLN A 151 -9.00 0.47 17.97
N THR A 152 -8.62 1.74 17.77
CA THR A 152 -7.22 2.16 17.66
C THR A 152 -6.94 3.49 18.39
N PHE A 153 -5.67 3.71 18.74
CA PHE A 153 -5.20 4.91 19.44
C PHE A 153 -3.82 5.38 18.94
N SER A 154 -3.49 6.64 19.22
CA SER A 154 -2.17 7.23 19.06
C SER A 154 -1.94 8.23 20.19
N ASN A 155 -0.96 7.95 21.06
CA ASN A 155 -0.61 8.76 22.23
C ASN A 155 0.73 9.51 22.07
N THR A 156 1.24 9.60 20.84
CA THR A 156 2.48 10.31 20.50
C THR A 156 2.23 11.36 19.41
N THR A 157 3.23 12.21 19.14
CA THR A 157 3.25 13.09 17.97
C THR A 157 4.37 12.66 17.04
N SER A 158 4.05 11.98 15.94
CA SER A 158 5.01 11.29 15.07
C SER A 158 4.78 11.55 13.57
N ALA A 159 5.83 11.50 12.77
CA ALA A 159 5.75 11.55 11.29
C ALA A 159 5.66 10.15 10.66
N THR A 160 5.88 9.09 11.44
CA THR A 160 6.00 7.69 11.00
C THR A 160 4.94 6.75 11.57
N ASP A 161 4.41 7.04 12.76
CA ASP A 161 3.65 6.06 13.56
C ASP A 161 2.17 6.02 13.13
N ALA A 162 1.69 4.82 12.75
CA ALA A 162 0.28 4.55 12.50
C ALA A 162 -0.53 4.44 13.80
N CYS A 163 -1.86 4.46 13.70
CA CYS A 163 -2.72 4.18 14.86
C CYS A 163 -2.53 2.74 15.34
N LEU A 164 -2.23 2.56 16.62
CA LEU A 164 -2.02 1.25 17.25
C LEU A 164 -3.37 0.62 17.66
N PRO A 165 -3.53 -0.71 17.58
CA PRO A 165 -4.75 -1.37 18.06
C PRO A 165 -4.86 -1.28 19.58
N CYS A 166 -6.08 -1.06 20.08
CA CYS A 166 -6.35 -1.04 21.52
C CYS A 166 -6.05 -2.40 22.17
N SER A 167 -5.37 -2.38 23.32
CA SER A 167 -5.14 -3.52 24.19
C SER A 167 -6.45 -4.14 24.66
N LYS A 168 -6.46 -5.47 24.80
CA LYS A 168 -7.57 -6.24 25.34
C LYS A 168 -7.27 -6.66 26.77
N CYS A 169 -8.23 -6.49 27.67
CA CYS A 169 -8.13 -7.00 29.03
C CYS A 169 -8.35 -8.53 29.05
N TYR A 170 -7.48 -9.25 29.75
CA TYR A 170 -7.50 -10.72 29.86
C TYR A 170 -8.25 -11.18 31.13
N ASP A 171 -8.36 -12.50 31.31
CA ASP A 171 -9.04 -13.10 32.47
C ASP A 171 -8.54 -12.54 33.81
N HIS A 172 -9.47 -12.41 34.76
CA HIS A 172 -9.26 -11.78 36.07
C HIS A 172 -8.83 -10.30 36.03
N THR A 173 -8.96 -9.60 34.89
CA THR A 173 -8.83 -8.14 34.82
C THR A 173 -10.14 -7.46 34.41
N TYR A 174 -10.26 -6.15 34.64
CA TYR A 174 -11.34 -5.33 34.11
C TYR A 174 -10.83 -4.01 33.55
N ILE A 175 -11.58 -3.44 32.61
CA ILE A 175 -11.30 -2.13 32.01
C ILE A 175 -11.49 -1.05 33.09
N ARG A 176 -10.41 -0.33 33.40
CA ARG A 176 -10.42 0.88 34.24
C ARG A 176 -10.73 2.12 33.42
N ASN A 177 -10.09 2.23 32.26
CA ASN A 177 -10.29 3.31 31.29
C ASN A 177 -10.48 2.68 29.91
N ASP A 178 -11.59 3.01 29.25
CA ASP A 178 -11.85 2.61 27.87
C ASP A 178 -10.82 3.22 26.90
N CYS A 179 -10.48 2.49 25.86
CA CYS A 179 -9.62 2.98 24.79
C CYS A 179 -10.27 4.18 24.06
N ARG A 180 -9.48 5.20 23.77
CA ARG A 180 -9.89 6.39 23.01
C ARG A 180 -8.83 6.67 21.97
N THR A 181 -9.12 7.56 21.03
CA THR A 181 -8.15 7.92 19.98
C THR A 181 -6.79 8.37 20.53
N ASP A 182 -6.76 8.96 21.73
CA ASP A 182 -5.58 9.52 22.42
C ASP A 182 -4.88 8.56 23.42
N ARG A 183 -5.46 7.38 23.72
CA ARG A 183 -4.96 6.49 24.79
C ARG A 183 -5.41 5.04 24.62
N ASP A 184 -4.55 4.12 25.06
CA ASP A 184 -4.87 2.70 25.12
C ASP A 184 -5.92 2.35 26.20
N THR A 185 -6.49 1.15 26.13
CA THR A 185 -7.26 0.52 27.21
C THR A 185 -6.38 0.34 28.45
N GLU A 186 -6.83 0.83 29.61
CA GLU A 186 -6.16 0.54 30.88
C GLU A 186 -6.87 -0.61 31.60
N CYS A 187 -6.19 -1.73 31.83
CA CYS A 187 -6.72 -2.90 32.53
C CYS A 187 -6.18 -2.99 33.97
N ILE A 188 -7.03 -3.36 34.92
CA ILE A 188 -6.63 -3.61 36.32
C ILE A 188 -7.13 -4.97 36.82
N LEU A 189 -6.32 -5.60 37.68
CA LEU A 189 -6.62 -6.91 38.26
C LEU A 189 -7.82 -6.86 39.21
N LEU A 190 -8.74 -7.81 39.07
CA LEU A 190 -9.80 -8.07 40.03
C LEU A 190 -9.20 -8.67 41.30
N THR A 191 -9.47 -8.06 42.43
CA THR A 191 -9.15 -8.68 43.73
C THR A 191 -10.06 -9.89 43.98
N THR A 192 -9.61 -10.83 44.84
CA THR A 192 -10.37 -12.05 45.16
C THR A 192 -11.78 -11.76 45.70
N THR A 193 -11.96 -10.61 46.35
CA THR A 193 -13.25 -10.08 46.84
C THR A 193 -14.19 -9.54 45.75
N GLU A 194 -13.65 -9.04 44.63
CA GLU A 194 -14.44 -8.53 43.50
C GLU A 194 -14.83 -9.65 42.52
N PHE A 195 -14.01 -10.71 42.46
CA PHE A 195 -14.29 -11.86 41.60
C PHE A 195 -15.45 -12.72 42.11
N THR A 196 -15.57 -12.92 43.43
CA THR A 196 -16.69 -13.67 44.03
C THR A 196 -18.03 -12.94 43.83
N THR A 197 -18.07 -11.65 44.18
CA THR A 197 -19.28 -10.81 44.08
C THR A 197 -19.86 -10.74 42.66
N ARG A 198 -19.04 -10.66 41.61
CA ARG A 198 -19.52 -10.75 40.21
C ARG A 198 -20.03 -12.14 39.83
N LYS A 199 -19.40 -13.21 40.34
CA LYS A 199 -19.76 -14.59 40.01
C LYS A 199 -21.10 -15.01 40.65
N ASP A 200 -21.41 -14.44 41.81
CA ASP A 200 -22.70 -14.63 42.48
C ASP A 200 -23.81 -13.83 41.76
N ALA A 201 -23.54 -12.58 41.36
CA ALA A 201 -24.48 -11.77 40.57
C ALA A 201 -24.85 -12.39 39.22
N SER A 202 -23.93 -13.10 38.55
CA SER A 202 -24.23 -13.78 37.28
C SER A 202 -25.07 -15.07 37.45
N ARG A 203 -25.01 -15.70 38.62
CA ARG A 203 -25.82 -16.89 38.95
C ARG A 203 -27.27 -16.56 39.24
N GLU A 204 -27.55 -15.45 39.93
CA GLU A 204 -28.91 -14.98 40.23
C GLU A 204 -29.76 -14.82 38.95
N LEU A 205 -29.18 -14.28 37.87
CA LEU A 205 -29.89 -14.07 36.61
C LEU A 205 -30.29 -15.38 35.89
N GLN A 206 -29.58 -16.49 36.13
CA GLN A 206 -29.88 -17.78 35.50
C GLN A 206 -30.92 -18.61 36.26
N GLN A 207 -31.14 -18.36 37.55
CA GLN A 207 -32.09 -19.16 38.34
C GLN A 207 -33.56 -18.71 38.20
N GLY A 208 -33.82 -17.51 37.67
CA GLY A 208 -35.17 -16.95 37.52
C GLY A 208 -36.06 -17.58 36.45
N LEU A 209 -35.52 -18.39 35.50
CA LEU A 209 -36.30 -18.95 34.38
C LEU A 209 -36.51 -20.48 34.42
N GLY A 210 -35.94 -21.18 35.40
CA GLY A 210 -35.71 -22.63 35.29
C GLY A 210 -36.91 -23.57 35.54
N LEU A 211 -37.86 -23.22 36.42
CA LEU A 211 -38.78 -24.21 37.03
C LEU A 211 -40.27 -23.80 37.13
N GLY A 212 -40.71 -22.79 36.35
CA GLY A 212 -42.10 -22.28 36.43
C GLY A 212 -43.07 -22.65 35.29
N VAL A 213 -42.57 -22.90 34.07
CA VAL A 213 -43.42 -22.80 32.86
C VAL A 213 -43.57 -24.12 32.06
N GLY A 214 -42.59 -25.03 32.12
CA GLY A 214 -42.63 -26.25 31.30
C GLY A 214 -43.74 -27.25 31.68
N ILE A 215 -43.98 -27.44 32.98
CA ILE A 215 -44.96 -28.40 33.50
C ILE A 215 -46.41 -28.05 33.10
N PRO A 216 -46.93 -26.82 33.28
CA PRO A 216 -48.30 -26.50 32.86
C PRO A 216 -48.50 -26.61 31.34
N VAL A 217 -47.48 -26.32 30.52
CA VAL A 217 -47.56 -26.48 29.06
C VAL A 217 -47.67 -27.95 28.66
N LEU A 218 -46.88 -28.85 29.27
CA LEU A 218 -46.96 -30.29 29.01
C LEU A 218 -48.32 -30.88 29.42
N VAL A 219 -48.88 -30.46 30.56
CA VAL A 219 -50.21 -30.88 31.01
C VAL A 219 -51.30 -30.35 30.06
N ALA A 220 -51.23 -29.10 29.63
CA ALA A 220 -52.17 -28.53 28.66
C ALA A 220 -52.14 -29.28 27.31
N CYS A 221 -50.95 -29.56 26.78
CA CYS A 221 -50.77 -30.37 25.57
C CYS A 221 -51.37 -31.78 25.72
N GLY A 222 -51.14 -32.45 26.86
CA GLY A 222 -51.73 -33.76 27.15
C GLY A 222 -53.26 -33.74 27.14
N LEU A 223 -53.88 -32.74 27.78
CA LEU A 223 -55.33 -32.57 27.80
C LEU A 223 -55.91 -32.29 26.40
N ILE A 224 -55.23 -31.47 25.59
CA ILE A 224 -55.63 -31.19 24.20
C ILE A 224 -55.60 -32.46 23.35
N LEU A 225 -54.54 -33.28 23.47
CA LEU A 225 -54.43 -34.55 22.73
C LEU A 225 -55.55 -35.54 23.10
N VAL A 226 -55.84 -35.69 24.39
CA VAL A 226 -56.95 -36.53 24.87
C VAL A 226 -58.30 -36.02 24.35
N PHE A 227 -58.55 -34.71 24.40
CA PHE A 227 -59.78 -34.10 23.89
C PHE A 227 -59.95 -34.30 22.38
N CYS A 228 -58.88 -34.13 21.60
CA CYS A 228 -58.84 -34.42 20.17
C CYS A 228 -59.12 -35.90 19.86
N PHE A 229 -58.59 -36.83 20.66
CA PHE A 229 -58.86 -38.26 20.51
C PHE A 229 -60.33 -38.60 20.80
N ILE A 230 -60.90 -38.04 21.86
CA ILE A 230 -62.33 -38.18 22.20
C ILE A 230 -63.22 -37.62 21.08
N ARG A 231 -62.88 -36.44 20.53
CA ARG A 231 -63.60 -35.88 19.37
C ARG A 231 -63.52 -36.77 18.13
N ARG A 232 -62.32 -37.24 17.74
CA ARG A 232 -62.16 -38.19 16.61
C ARG A 232 -62.98 -39.47 16.79
N LYS A 233 -63.11 -39.98 18.02
CA LYS A 233 -63.95 -41.16 18.34
C LYS A 233 -65.45 -40.88 18.24
N ARG A 234 -65.90 -39.63 18.46
CA ARG A 234 -67.30 -39.20 18.24
C ARG A 234 -67.61 -39.00 16.76
N THR A 235 -66.73 -38.38 15.97
CA THR A 235 -66.99 -38.14 14.53
C THR A 235 -67.11 -39.43 13.73
N LYS A 236 -66.33 -40.48 14.08
CA LYS A 236 -66.43 -41.82 13.46
C LYS A 236 -67.77 -42.54 13.70
N ARG A 237 -68.68 -42.03 14.54
CA ARG A 237 -70.03 -42.58 14.73
C ARG A 237 -71.13 -41.94 13.86
N GLN A 238 -70.83 -40.88 13.10
CA GLN A 238 -71.85 -40.13 12.34
C GLN A 238 -71.77 -40.26 10.80
N GLN A 239 -70.90 -41.13 10.25
CA GLN A 239 -70.76 -41.34 8.79
C GLN A 239 -71.63 -42.47 8.21
N ASN A 240 -72.86 -42.65 8.71
CA ASN A 240 -73.88 -43.52 8.09
C ASN A 240 -75.18 -42.72 7.87
N ILE A 241 -75.30 -42.07 6.70
CA ILE A 241 -76.53 -41.63 5.99
C ILE A 241 -76.07 -40.97 4.65
N PRO A 242 -76.76 -41.17 3.51
CA PRO A 242 -76.15 -41.01 2.18
C PRO A 242 -76.21 -39.59 1.57
N ALA A 243 -75.44 -39.43 0.48
CA ALA A 243 -75.13 -38.17 -0.19
C ALA A 243 -76.27 -37.54 -1.02
N LYS A 244 -76.10 -36.25 -1.38
CA LYS A 244 -76.79 -35.62 -2.52
C LYS A 244 -75.82 -34.80 -3.37
N THR A 245 -75.92 -35.00 -4.69
CA THR A 245 -74.99 -34.58 -5.74
C THR A 245 -75.33 -33.20 -6.32
N VAL A 246 -74.32 -32.40 -6.66
CA VAL A 246 -74.32 -31.36 -7.73
C VAL A 246 -72.90 -31.32 -8.34
N PRO A 247 -72.71 -31.18 -9.68
CA PRO A 247 -71.45 -31.58 -10.33
C PRO A 247 -70.50 -30.46 -10.81
N ASP A 248 -69.23 -30.87 -10.95
CA ASP A 248 -68.18 -30.54 -11.93
C ASP A 248 -67.69 -29.11 -12.28
N GLY A 249 -66.35 -29.00 -12.26
CA GLY A 249 -65.52 -28.14 -13.10
C GLY A 249 -64.98 -26.85 -12.45
N GLN A 250 -63.69 -26.48 -12.57
CA GLN A 250 -62.45 -27.15 -13.00
C GLN A 250 -61.29 -26.28 -12.42
N LEU A 251 -60.38 -26.81 -11.59
CA LEU A 251 -59.08 -27.40 -11.94
C LEU A 251 -57.98 -26.42 -12.42
N SER A 252 -57.00 -26.12 -11.55
CA SER A 252 -55.54 -26.17 -11.77
C SER A 252 -54.85 -25.77 -10.45
N SER A 253 -54.26 -26.69 -9.66
CA SER A 253 -52.88 -27.23 -9.75
C SER A 253 -51.78 -26.20 -9.41
N SER A 254 -50.74 -26.48 -8.61
CA SER A 254 -50.32 -27.78 -8.02
C SER A 254 -49.30 -27.62 -6.87
N ASN A 255 -49.32 -28.57 -5.94
CA ASN A 255 -48.24 -29.09 -5.06
C ASN A 255 -47.59 -28.12 -4.01
N ILE A 256 -47.54 -28.35 -2.68
CA ILE A 256 -47.09 -29.53 -1.87
C ILE A 256 -45.55 -29.67 -1.98
N THR A 257 -44.70 -29.63 -0.92
CA THR A 257 -44.83 -30.00 0.52
C THR A 257 -43.95 -29.14 1.48
N HIS A 258 -44.20 -29.21 2.80
CA HIS A 258 -43.33 -28.75 3.92
C HIS A 258 -41.91 -29.40 3.92
N ILE A 259 -40.88 -28.83 4.59
CA ILE A 259 -40.56 -29.00 6.04
C ILE A 259 -39.55 -27.94 6.55
N GLU A 260 -39.64 -27.62 7.85
CA GLU A 260 -38.84 -26.74 8.71
C GLU A 260 -37.55 -27.42 9.28
N THR A 261 -36.45 -26.76 9.69
CA THR A 261 -36.02 -25.34 9.76
C THR A 261 -34.50 -25.28 10.03
N LEU A 262 -33.78 -24.22 9.61
CA LEU A 262 -32.74 -23.58 10.43
C LEU A 262 -32.39 -22.15 9.99
N HIS A 263 -32.16 -21.24 10.94
CA HIS A 263 -31.73 -19.86 10.71
C HIS A 263 -30.22 -19.71 10.87
N ILE A 264 -29.53 -19.19 9.85
CA ILE A 264 -28.21 -18.56 9.98
C ILE A 264 -28.24 -17.28 9.14
N ARG A 265 -27.86 -16.13 9.73
CA ARG A 265 -27.74 -14.85 9.01
C ARG A 265 -26.37 -14.79 8.32
N PRO A 266 -26.28 -14.46 7.02
CA PRO A 266 -25.03 -13.97 6.43
C PRO A 266 -24.82 -12.51 6.84
N THR A 267 -23.60 -12.18 7.24
CA THR A 267 -23.11 -10.81 7.37
C THR A 267 -22.95 -10.16 6.00
N SER A 268 -22.95 -8.82 5.99
CA SER A 268 -22.83 -7.98 4.80
C SER A 268 -21.55 -8.23 4.00
N ASN A 269 -21.68 -8.32 2.68
CA ASN A 269 -20.68 -7.87 1.73
C ASN A 269 -21.38 -7.24 0.51
N VAL A 270 -20.87 -6.10 0.05
CA VAL A 270 -21.49 -5.24 -0.97
C VAL A 270 -21.10 -5.72 -2.37
N ALA A 271 -22.05 -5.72 -3.31
CA ALA A 271 -21.80 -5.98 -4.73
C ALA A 271 -22.05 -4.71 -5.55
N SER A 272 -20.97 -4.11 -6.07
CA SER A 272 -21.02 -3.03 -7.06
C SER A 272 -20.95 -3.62 -8.47
N ILE A 273 -21.85 -3.21 -9.36
CA ILE A 273 -21.97 -3.76 -10.72
C ILE A 273 -21.11 -2.94 -11.69
N HIS A 274 -20.19 -3.59 -12.39
CA HIS A 274 -19.57 -3.07 -13.61
C HIS A 274 -19.85 -3.98 -14.80
N THR A 275 -20.16 -3.39 -15.95
CA THR A 275 -20.52 -4.10 -17.18
C THR A 275 -19.37 -4.04 -18.18
N PHE A 276 -18.94 -5.20 -18.70
CA PHE A 276 -18.02 -5.26 -19.84
C PHE A 276 -18.41 -6.42 -20.77
N ASN A 277 -18.59 -6.14 -22.06
CA ASN A 277 -18.81 -7.10 -23.15
C ASN A 277 -19.82 -8.25 -22.93
N GLY A 278 -20.93 -8.00 -22.23
CA GLY A 278 -22.18 -8.76 -22.41
C GLY A 278 -22.17 -10.24 -21.99
N GLN A 279 -21.22 -10.68 -21.17
CA GLN A 279 -21.21 -12.03 -20.59
C GLN A 279 -21.09 -11.96 -19.06
N HIS A 280 -21.97 -12.69 -18.37
CA HIS A 280 -21.94 -12.82 -16.91
C HIS A 280 -20.93 -13.90 -16.51
N VAL A 281 -19.85 -13.51 -15.83
CA VAL A 281 -18.91 -14.43 -15.19
C VAL A 281 -19.01 -14.24 -13.68
N TRP A 282 -19.20 -15.33 -12.94
CA TRP A 282 -19.25 -15.32 -11.49
C TRP A 282 -17.84 -15.57 -10.94
N SER A 283 -17.36 -14.68 -10.07
CA SER A 283 -16.16 -14.88 -9.27
C SER A 283 -16.55 -14.90 -7.79
N THR A 284 -16.41 -16.06 -7.16
CA THR A 284 -16.55 -16.21 -5.71
C THR A 284 -15.17 -16.42 -5.12
N SER A 285 -14.61 -15.37 -4.52
CA SER A 285 -13.39 -15.50 -3.71
C SER A 285 -13.73 -16.31 -2.45
N THR A 286 -13.30 -17.57 -2.42
CA THR A 286 -13.46 -18.44 -1.26
C THR A 286 -12.23 -18.31 -0.38
N TYR A 287 -12.34 -17.55 0.71
CA TYR A 287 -11.37 -17.61 1.79
C TYR A 287 -11.36 -19.03 2.39
N LEU A 288 -10.20 -19.69 2.36
CA LEU A 288 -9.89 -20.82 3.23
C LEU A 288 -9.18 -20.28 4.48
N PRO A 289 -9.64 -20.62 5.69
CA PRO A 289 -8.85 -20.44 6.90
C PRO A 289 -7.84 -21.60 7.05
N ASP A 290 -6.86 -21.38 7.94
CA ASP A 290 -5.91 -22.36 8.47
C ASP A 290 -4.88 -22.95 7.48
N LEU A 291 -3.82 -22.18 7.22
CA LEU A 291 -2.47 -22.73 7.32
C LEU A 291 -1.65 -21.91 8.32
N ASN A 292 -1.00 -22.62 9.23
CA ASN A 292 -0.31 -22.08 10.39
C ASN A 292 1.16 -21.72 10.08
N ASP A 293 1.70 -20.69 10.74
CA ASP A 293 3.12 -20.32 10.82
C ASP A 293 3.97 -20.29 9.53
N SER A 294 4.05 -19.13 8.86
CA SER A 294 5.16 -18.79 7.96
C SER A 294 6.07 -17.73 8.59
N ILE A 295 7.23 -18.17 9.04
CA ILE A 295 8.22 -17.39 9.79
C ILE A 295 8.90 -16.37 8.87
N TRP A 296 8.70 -15.06 9.13
CA TRP A 296 9.52 -14.01 8.54
C TRP A 296 10.90 -14.03 9.20
N SER A 297 11.93 -14.27 8.39
CA SER A 297 13.34 -14.32 8.80
C SER A 297 14.11 -13.20 8.10
N GLU A 298 15.13 -12.65 8.74
CA GLU A 298 16.01 -11.65 8.13
C GLU A 298 16.70 -12.23 6.87
N GLY A 299 16.90 -11.39 5.84
CA GLY A 299 17.61 -11.78 4.60
C GLY A 299 16.76 -12.28 3.40
N TYR A 300 15.49 -11.89 3.25
CA TYR A 300 14.61 -12.30 2.13
C TYR A 300 13.78 -11.15 1.50
N PRO A 301 14.23 -10.52 0.39
CA PRO A 301 13.45 -9.56 -0.38
C PRO A 301 12.86 -10.13 -1.70
N THR A 302 12.04 -9.35 -2.38
CA THR A 302 11.18 -9.80 -3.50
C THR A 302 11.84 -9.66 -4.89
N SER A 303 11.43 -10.52 -5.84
CA SER A 303 11.75 -10.36 -7.27
C SER A 303 10.55 -9.80 -8.04
N PHE A 304 10.84 -9.00 -9.09
CA PHE A 304 9.81 -8.27 -9.85
C PHE A 304 8.82 -9.18 -10.58
N ALA A 305 7.55 -9.17 -10.16
CA ALA A 305 6.44 -9.73 -10.90
C ALA A 305 5.30 -8.70 -11.05
N THR A 306 4.94 -8.37 -12.29
CA THR A 306 3.87 -7.42 -12.60
C THR A 306 2.49 -8.09 -12.52
N GLY A 307 1.78 -7.87 -11.41
CA GLY A 307 0.34 -8.07 -11.30
C GLY A 307 -0.12 -9.21 -10.39
N HIS A 308 -0.84 -8.85 -9.32
CA HIS A 308 -1.75 -9.69 -8.51
C HIS A 308 -1.43 -11.18 -8.37
N SER A 309 -0.28 -11.49 -7.80
CA SER A 309 0.01 -12.76 -7.12
C SER A 309 0.95 -12.50 -5.95
N ASP A 310 0.81 -13.24 -4.86
CA ASP A 310 1.63 -13.07 -3.65
C ASP A 310 3.12 -13.12 -4.00
N THR A 311 3.86 -12.07 -3.63
CA THR A 311 5.30 -11.96 -3.94
C THR A 311 6.09 -12.93 -3.08
N PHE A 312 6.61 -13.99 -3.69
CA PHE A 312 7.61 -14.85 -3.06
C PHE A 312 8.91 -14.07 -2.89
N CYS A 313 9.39 -13.98 -1.64
CA CYS A 313 10.72 -13.44 -1.37
C CYS A 313 11.80 -14.48 -1.72
N GLU A 314 12.86 -14.03 -2.39
CA GLU A 314 14.04 -14.82 -2.70
C GLU A 314 15.12 -14.53 -1.62
N PRO A 315 15.81 -15.54 -1.06
CA PRO A 315 16.85 -15.31 -0.07
C PRO A 315 18.03 -14.54 -0.66
N CYS A 316 18.57 -13.58 0.11
CA CYS A 316 19.84 -12.96 -0.21
C CYS A 316 20.98 -13.99 -0.16
N LYS A 317 21.88 -13.91 -1.15
CA LYS A 317 22.96 -14.88 -1.31
C LYS A 317 24.16 -14.48 -0.46
N ALA A 318 24.35 -15.17 0.68
CA ALA A 318 25.47 -14.95 1.60
C ALA A 318 26.83 -14.88 0.87
N GLY A 319 27.64 -13.90 1.22
CA GLY A 319 28.92 -13.59 0.57
C GLY A 319 28.84 -12.80 -0.73
N GLU A 320 27.65 -12.59 -1.30
CA GLU A 320 27.43 -11.72 -2.49
C GLU A 320 26.47 -10.56 -2.18
N THR A 321 25.37 -10.83 -1.46
CA THR A 321 24.34 -9.84 -1.13
C THR A 321 23.69 -10.10 0.23
N PHE A 322 23.17 -9.06 0.89
CA PHE A 322 22.48 -9.11 2.19
C PHE A 322 21.22 -8.22 2.23
N SER A 323 20.36 -8.41 3.23
CA SER A 323 19.38 -7.42 3.67
C SER A 323 19.22 -7.46 5.19
N ASN A 324 19.53 -6.33 5.85
CA ASN A 324 19.38 -6.14 7.30
C ASN A 324 17.97 -5.71 7.73
N THR A 325 17.01 -5.71 6.81
CA THR A 325 15.60 -5.42 7.09
C THR A 325 14.70 -6.43 6.38
N THR A 326 13.54 -6.70 6.96
CA THR A 326 12.46 -7.45 6.30
C THR A 326 11.60 -6.45 5.55
N SER A 327 11.70 -6.43 4.22
CA SER A 327 10.97 -5.49 3.36
C SER A 327 10.35 -6.21 2.17
N ALA A 328 9.14 -5.78 1.79
CA ALA A 328 8.46 -6.25 0.58
C ALA A 328 8.94 -5.54 -0.70
N TYR A 329 9.69 -4.43 -0.56
CA TYR A 329 10.01 -3.51 -1.66
C TYR A 329 11.52 -3.29 -1.85
N ASP A 330 12.33 -3.40 -0.79
CA ASP A 330 13.78 -3.18 -0.87
C ASP A 330 14.48 -4.46 -1.35
N PRO A 331 15.36 -4.41 -2.37
CA PRO A 331 16.09 -5.57 -2.88
C PRO A 331 17.29 -5.94 -1.99
N CYS A 332 17.93 -7.09 -2.26
CA CYS A 332 19.22 -7.41 -1.62
C CYS A 332 20.31 -6.42 -2.05
N TRP A 333 21.08 -5.95 -1.08
CA TRP A 333 22.20 -5.04 -1.28
C TRP A 333 23.50 -5.85 -1.48
N PRO A 334 24.43 -5.43 -2.35
CA PRO A 334 25.70 -6.10 -2.51
C PRO A 334 26.56 -5.95 -1.24
N CYS A 335 27.27 -7.02 -0.84
CA CYS A 335 28.14 -6.99 0.33
C CYS A 335 29.29 -5.98 0.18
N THR A 336 29.59 -5.24 1.23
CA THR A 336 30.77 -4.41 1.39
C THR A 336 32.05 -5.26 1.29
N HIS A 337 33.06 -4.75 0.60
CA HIS A 337 34.38 -5.37 0.48
C HIS A 337 35.40 -4.60 1.32
N CYS A 338 36.20 -5.29 2.14
CA CYS A 338 37.20 -4.63 2.96
C CYS A 338 38.46 -4.31 2.14
N ASP A 339 38.83 -3.03 2.09
CA ASP A 339 40.10 -2.57 1.49
C ASP A 339 41.32 -3.08 2.29
N GLY A 340 42.50 -3.12 1.65
CA GLY A 340 43.73 -3.74 2.18
C GLY A 340 44.34 -3.15 3.47
N HIS A 341 43.70 -2.14 4.09
CA HIS A 341 44.03 -1.64 5.43
C HIS A 341 43.09 -2.17 6.53
N MET A 342 42.08 -2.95 6.16
CA MET A 342 41.08 -3.55 7.04
C MET A 342 41.02 -5.06 6.82
N SER A 343 40.74 -5.80 7.88
CA SER A 343 40.38 -7.23 7.81
C SER A 343 38.87 -7.40 7.95
N VAL A 344 38.34 -8.49 7.38
CA VAL A 344 36.97 -8.95 7.65
C VAL A 344 36.87 -9.36 9.12
N GLY A 345 36.14 -8.60 9.93
CA GLY A 345 35.80 -8.92 11.32
C GLY A 345 34.58 -9.83 11.41
N ARG A 346 33.56 -9.59 10.57
CA ARG A 346 32.45 -10.53 10.30
C ARG A 346 32.22 -10.62 8.80
N ALA A 347 32.03 -11.85 8.32
CA ALA A 347 31.68 -12.08 6.92
C ALA A 347 30.23 -11.67 6.63
N CYS A 348 29.96 -11.31 5.38
CA CYS A 348 28.62 -11.03 4.89
C CYS A 348 27.76 -12.31 4.88
N GLU A 349 26.57 -12.23 5.45
CA GLU A 349 25.54 -13.28 5.47
C GLU A 349 24.24 -12.71 4.88
N ALA A 350 23.20 -13.54 4.69
CA ALA A 350 21.98 -13.10 4.02
C ALA A 350 21.26 -11.93 4.75
N ASP A 351 21.43 -11.88 6.08
CA ASP A 351 20.85 -10.94 7.04
C ASP A 351 21.74 -9.71 7.33
N ARG A 352 23.02 -9.74 6.99
CA ARG A 352 23.98 -8.68 7.40
C ARG A 352 25.18 -8.51 6.48
N ASP A 353 25.64 -7.27 6.40
CA ASP A 353 26.83 -6.88 5.63
C ASP A 353 28.14 -7.39 6.25
N THR A 354 29.23 -7.32 5.47
CA THR A 354 30.60 -7.49 5.95
C THR A 354 30.95 -6.41 6.97
N GLU A 355 31.37 -6.81 8.16
CA GLU A 355 31.95 -5.90 9.16
C GLU A 355 33.47 -5.82 8.95
N CYS A 356 33.98 -4.67 8.48
CA CYS A 356 35.41 -4.44 8.30
C CYS A 356 36.04 -3.81 9.56
N ILE A 357 37.08 -4.43 10.09
CA ILE A 357 37.84 -3.94 11.26
C ILE A 357 39.24 -3.50 10.86
N PRO A 358 39.82 -2.45 11.46
CA PRO A 358 41.19 -2.02 11.14
C PRO A 358 42.21 -3.13 11.42
N LEU A 359 43.19 -3.31 10.53
CA LEU A 359 44.32 -4.20 10.80
C LEU A 359 45.09 -3.67 12.01
N SER A 360 45.03 -4.39 13.12
CA SER A 360 45.69 -4.00 14.36
C SER A 360 47.22 -3.95 14.17
N THR A 361 47.78 -2.74 14.12
CA THR A 361 49.23 -2.53 14.11
C THR A 361 49.82 -2.87 15.47
N THR A 362 50.15 -4.15 15.68
CA THR A 362 51.08 -4.56 16.74
C THR A 362 52.47 -4.03 16.39
N GLY A 363 52.85 -2.93 17.03
CA GLY A 363 54.24 -2.46 17.10
C GLY A 363 55.02 -3.13 18.22
#